data_AF-A0A1Y3F0H8-F1
#
_entry.id   AF-A0A1Y3F0H8-F1
#
_cell.length_a   1.000
_cell.length_b   1.000
_cell.length_c   1.000
_cell.angle_alpha   90.00
_cell.angle_beta   90.00
_cell.angle_gamma   90.00
#
_symmetry.space_group_name_H-M   'P 1'
#
loop_
_entity.id
_entity.type
_entity.pdbx_description
1 polymer ?
#
loop_
_entity_poly.entity_id
_entity_poly.type
_entity_poly.pdbx_seq_one_letter_code
_entity_poly.pdbx_strand_id
1 'polypeptide(L)'
;MKPVQVYDDRVVIFGQNVSNCIVCAILCFLNLIITSVSLAQQVFSIVRYGHVFLCNFNESHAVEPFLSYDIVIYDFGLFHRLWGISECIANYLDGGYLRLAWCVSYLSTMLLLALYLYISDKRPPVYLMWPALAMQSTYSIGLLILTLSALPKLLRYVFVNIDRTVILLLTIFSSGILINFIFTYILWHYFWFSEATLAQSCTKNLNTNNVNTSDCLLFCPECLLPNAKETDHMNTAVRKRNRTSATGASSTSDSRGIDEASTFQSTSTSRYHGRNRIKHQYVPACCACEDDLIKEGMKGRCMSVLRCGHVFCYACITPVLQSKRKKFCPTCNIRFFPSTVTNVKP
;
A
#
# COMPACT_ATOMS: atom_id res chain seq x y z
N MET A 1 -24.74 -18.17 3.08
CA MET A 1 -24.34 -16.86 3.63
C MET A 1 -22.84 -16.86 3.83
N LYS A 2 -22.11 -15.85 3.33
CA LYS A 2 -20.68 -15.70 3.63
C LYS A 2 -20.56 -15.06 5.02
N PRO A 3 -19.82 -15.65 5.97
CA PRO A 3 -19.85 -15.23 7.38
C PRO A 3 -19.19 -13.86 7.63
N VAL A 4 -18.16 -13.52 6.84
CA VAL A 4 -17.46 -12.24 6.90
C VAL A 4 -17.14 -11.79 5.47
N GLN A 5 -17.44 -10.53 5.15
CA GLN A 5 -17.00 -9.88 3.92
C GLN A 5 -16.38 -8.54 4.26
N VAL A 6 -15.13 -8.32 3.87
CA VAL A 6 -14.44 -7.04 4.07
C VAL A 6 -14.45 -6.29 2.74
N TYR A 7 -15.05 -5.11 2.76
CA TYR A 7 -14.98 -4.11 1.70
C TYR A 7 -14.06 -2.97 2.16
N ASP A 8 -13.67 -2.09 1.25
CA ASP A 8 -12.73 -1.00 1.56
C ASP A 8 -13.32 0.00 2.58
N ASP A 9 -14.64 0.22 2.57
CA ASP A 9 -15.34 1.14 3.47
C ASP A 9 -15.97 0.47 4.71
N ARG A 10 -16.30 -0.82 4.62
CA ARG A 10 -17.09 -1.54 5.63
C ARG A 10 -16.77 -3.02 5.72
N VAL A 11 -16.89 -3.57 6.92
CA VAL A 11 -16.92 -5.02 7.17
C VAL A 11 -18.36 -5.45 7.39
N VAL A 12 -18.77 -6.50 6.68
CA VAL A 12 -20.05 -7.19 6.90
C VAL A 12 -19.78 -8.42 7.77
N ILE A 13 -20.22 -8.38 9.02
CA ILE A 13 -20.08 -9.48 9.99
C ILE A 13 -21.47 -10.06 10.24
N PHE A 14 -21.72 -11.32 9.89
CA PHE A 14 -23.02 -11.99 10.05
C PHE A 14 -24.23 -11.18 9.52
N GLY A 15 -24.02 -10.41 8.44
CA GLY A 15 -25.05 -9.57 7.81
C GLY A 15 -25.19 -8.15 8.38
N GLN A 16 -24.44 -7.78 9.43
CA GLN A 16 -24.37 -6.41 9.94
C GLN A 16 -23.22 -5.64 9.26
N ASN A 17 -23.52 -4.44 8.76
CA ASN A 17 -22.53 -3.55 8.15
C ASN A 17 -21.90 -2.66 9.23
N VAL A 18 -20.59 -2.79 9.44
CA VAL A 18 -19.82 -1.97 10.38
C VAL A 18 -18.75 -1.20 9.59
N SER A 19 -18.57 0.09 9.86
CA SER A 19 -17.51 0.87 9.23
C SER A 19 -16.13 0.37 9.65
N ASN A 20 -15.20 0.29 8.69
CA ASN A 20 -13.81 -0.11 8.95
C ASN A 20 -13.14 0.80 10.01
N CYS A 21 -13.50 2.08 10.05
CA CYS A 21 -12.99 3.02 11.04
C CYS A 21 -13.30 2.58 12.48
N ILE A 22 -14.55 2.17 12.73
CA ILE A 22 -15.01 1.73 14.05
C ILE A 22 -14.34 0.42 14.45
N VAL A 23 -14.23 -0.53 13.52
CA VAL A 23 -13.58 -1.82 13.78
C VAL A 23 -12.09 -1.62 14.08
N CYS A 24 -11.40 -0.77 13.30
CA CYS A 24 -10.02 -0.36 13.56
C CYS A 24 -9.88 0.31 14.94
N ALA A 25 -10.80 1.18 15.33
CA ALA A 25 -10.76 1.85 16.63
C ALA A 25 -10.88 0.85 17.79
N ILE A 26 -11.82 -0.10 17.70
CA ILE A 26 -12.00 -1.15 18.72
C ILE A 26 -10.75 -2.02 18.83
N LEU A 27 -10.22 -2.51 17.70
CA LEU A 27 -9.05 -3.38 17.69
C LEU A 27 -7.78 -2.64 18.13
N CYS A 28 -7.63 -1.36 17.77
CA CYS A 28 -6.57 -0.48 18.26
C CYS A 28 -6.65 -0.32 19.78
N PHE A 29 -7.84 -0.06 20.32
CA PHE A 29 -8.03 0.07 21.77
C PHE A 29 -7.72 -1.22 22.54
N LEU A 30 -8.14 -2.38 22.02
CA LEU A 30 -7.78 -3.68 22.61
C LEU A 30 -6.27 -3.91 22.60
N ASN A 31 -5.59 -3.58 21.50
CA ASN A 31 -4.12 -3.68 21.42
C ASN A 31 -3.41 -2.69 22.35
N LEU A 32 -3.96 -1.49 22.55
CA LEU A 32 -3.45 -0.54 23.54
C LEU A 32 -3.51 -1.11 24.95
N ILE A 33 -4.61 -1.75 25.34
CA ILE A 33 -4.73 -2.40 26.66
C ILE A 33 -3.69 -3.51 26.80
N ILE A 34 -3.64 -4.44 25.85
CA ILE A 34 -2.72 -5.59 25.87
C ILE A 34 -1.27 -5.11 25.99
N THR A 35 -0.89 -4.11 25.20
CA THR A 35 0.48 -3.56 25.20
C THR A 35 0.79 -2.79 26.47
N SER A 36 -0.17 -2.05 27.02
CA SER A 36 0.00 -1.31 28.27
C SER A 36 0.21 -2.26 29.45
N VAL A 37 -0.59 -3.34 29.53
CA VAL A 37 -0.41 -4.37 30.56
C VAL A 37 0.96 -5.04 30.41
N SER A 38 1.38 -5.35 29.18
CA SER A 38 2.69 -5.97 28.96
C SER A 38 3.86 -5.03 29.25
N LEU A 39 3.73 -3.73 29.00
CA LEU A 39 4.72 -2.75 29.43
C LEU A 39 4.77 -2.66 30.96
N ALA A 40 3.61 -2.71 31.63
CA ALA A 40 3.55 -2.75 33.09
C ALA A 40 4.22 -4.00 33.67
N GLN A 41 4.11 -5.17 33.02
CA GLN A 41 4.85 -6.38 33.40
C GLN A 41 6.36 -6.13 33.42
N GLN A 42 6.89 -5.44 32.40
CA GLN A 42 8.32 -5.16 32.29
C GLN A 42 8.79 -4.10 33.29
N VAL A 43 8.03 -3.03 33.47
CA VAL A 43 8.32 -2.01 34.50
C VAL A 43 8.35 -2.65 35.88
N PHE A 44 7.37 -3.51 36.19
CA PHE A 44 7.34 -4.23 37.46
C PHE A 44 8.55 -5.16 37.63
N SER A 45 8.89 -5.93 36.59
CA SER A 45 10.07 -6.80 36.59
C SER A 45 11.36 -6.04 36.89
N ILE A 46 11.56 -4.88 36.24
CA ILE A 46 12.75 -4.04 36.41
C ILE A 46 12.81 -3.48 37.83
N VAL A 47 11.71 -2.90 38.31
CA VAL A 47 11.67 -2.23 39.62
C VAL A 47 11.87 -3.22 40.77
N ARG A 48 11.27 -4.41 40.67
CA ARG A 48 11.27 -5.37 41.79
C ARG A 48 12.44 -6.34 41.77
N TYR A 49 12.88 -6.78 40.58
CA TYR A 49 13.87 -7.85 40.43
C TYR A 49 15.15 -7.39 39.72
N GLY A 50 15.21 -6.17 39.17
CA GLY A 50 16.36 -5.69 38.42
C GLY A 50 16.57 -6.38 37.07
N HIS A 51 15.59 -7.16 36.60
CA HIS A 51 15.60 -7.86 35.33
C HIS A 51 14.59 -7.24 34.36
N VAL A 52 14.93 -7.16 33.07
CA VAL A 52 14.07 -6.54 32.04
C VAL A 52 12.75 -7.29 31.89
N PHE A 53 12.78 -8.62 31.84
CA PHE A 53 11.58 -9.44 31.82
C PHE A 53 11.81 -10.79 32.51
N LEU A 54 11.49 -10.88 33.79
CA LEU A 54 11.59 -12.12 34.55
C LEU A 54 10.31 -12.94 34.36
N CYS A 55 10.39 -14.04 33.62
CA CYS A 55 9.30 -15.01 33.51
C CYS A 55 9.83 -16.43 33.73
N ASN A 56 9.26 -17.14 34.70
CA ASN A 56 9.61 -18.51 35.02
C ASN A 56 8.34 -19.33 35.30
N PHE A 57 8.29 -20.54 34.74
CA PHE A 57 7.20 -21.50 34.93
C PHE A 57 7.46 -22.49 36.06
N ASN A 58 8.66 -22.48 36.66
CA ASN A 58 9.00 -23.39 37.74
C ASN A 58 8.39 -22.94 39.09
N GLU A 59 7.60 -23.81 39.71
CA GLU A 59 6.87 -23.53 40.96
C GLU A 59 7.79 -23.22 42.16
N SER A 60 9.04 -23.70 42.12
CA SER A 60 10.02 -23.48 43.20
C SER A 60 10.60 -22.06 43.23
N HIS A 61 10.50 -21.32 42.12
CA HIS A 61 10.85 -19.91 42.01
C HIS A 61 9.63 -19.12 41.55
N ALA A 62 8.47 -19.35 42.18
CA ALA A 62 7.21 -18.70 41.83
C ALA A 62 7.39 -17.17 41.83
N VAL A 63 7.66 -16.63 40.64
CA VAL A 63 7.49 -15.22 40.34
C VAL A 63 5.98 -14.97 40.43
N GLU A 64 5.58 -13.79 40.88
CA GLU A 64 4.15 -13.45 41.00
C GLU A 64 3.39 -13.85 39.71
N PRO A 65 2.13 -14.34 39.81
CA PRO A 65 1.37 -14.86 38.66
C PRO A 65 1.30 -13.89 37.47
N PHE A 66 1.44 -12.59 37.75
CA PHE A 66 1.50 -11.53 36.75
C PHE A 66 2.71 -11.62 35.81
N LEU A 67 3.84 -12.18 36.25
CA LEU A 67 5.09 -12.32 35.48
C LEU A 67 5.26 -13.71 34.86
N SER A 68 4.41 -14.67 35.24
CA SER A 68 4.48 -16.05 34.75
C SER A 68 3.98 -16.23 33.30
N TYR A 69 3.49 -15.18 32.65
CA TYR A 69 2.89 -15.26 31.32
C TYR A 69 3.29 -14.08 30.44
N ASP A 70 3.54 -14.32 29.15
CA ASP A 70 3.74 -13.25 28.15
C ASP A 70 2.42 -12.92 27.44
N ILE A 71 1.82 -11.79 27.82
CA ILE A 71 0.48 -11.41 27.38
C ILE A 71 0.43 -10.97 25.90
N VAL A 72 1.45 -10.30 25.33
CA VAL A 72 1.40 -9.92 23.90
C VAL A 72 1.96 -10.98 22.95
N ILE A 73 2.73 -11.96 23.40
CA ILE A 73 3.01 -13.14 22.55
C ILE A 73 1.93 -14.22 22.73
N TYR A 74 1.05 -14.07 23.73
CA TYR A 74 0.08 -15.08 24.16
C TYR A 74 0.76 -16.38 24.59
N ASP A 75 1.96 -16.28 25.19
CA ASP A 75 2.68 -17.41 25.76
C ASP A 75 2.32 -17.58 27.24
N PHE A 76 1.33 -18.43 27.48
CA PHE A 76 0.90 -18.82 28.82
C PHE A 76 1.53 -20.15 29.27
N GLY A 77 2.72 -20.48 28.76
CA GLY A 77 3.39 -21.77 29.01
C GLY A 77 3.18 -22.79 27.89
N LEU A 78 2.73 -22.35 26.71
CA LEU A 78 2.64 -23.20 25.53
C LEU A 78 4.05 -23.64 25.12
N PHE A 79 5.00 -22.70 25.04
CA PHE A 79 6.36 -22.99 24.62
C PHE A 79 7.14 -23.76 25.68
N HIS A 80 6.83 -23.58 26.97
CA HIS A 80 7.32 -24.44 28.04
C HIS A 80 7.00 -25.91 27.77
N ARG A 81 5.74 -26.23 27.44
CA ARG A 81 5.33 -27.61 27.14
C ARG A 81 5.85 -28.14 25.81
N LEU A 82 5.98 -27.29 24.79
CA LEU A 82 6.45 -27.70 23.47
C LEU A 82 7.96 -27.89 23.41
N TRP A 83 8.73 -27.00 24.04
CA TRP A 83 10.19 -26.93 23.91
C TRP A 83 10.93 -27.36 25.17
N GLY A 84 10.25 -27.50 26.31
CA GLY A 84 10.87 -27.83 27.60
C GLY A 84 11.65 -26.67 28.22
N ILE A 85 11.40 -25.43 27.79
CA ILE A 85 12.05 -24.23 28.32
C ILE A 85 11.39 -23.81 29.64
N SER A 86 12.16 -23.49 30.69
CA SER A 86 11.62 -23.10 32.00
C SER A 86 11.07 -21.66 32.04
N GLU A 87 11.28 -20.88 31.00
CA GLU A 87 11.01 -19.45 30.95
C GLU A 87 10.12 -19.10 29.75
N CYS A 88 9.51 -17.91 29.75
CA CYS A 88 8.77 -17.41 28.59
C CYS A 88 9.69 -17.30 27.37
N ILE A 89 9.13 -17.51 26.17
CA ILE A 89 9.89 -17.47 24.93
C ILE A 89 10.66 -16.15 24.72
N ALA A 90 10.08 -15.01 25.12
CA ALA A 90 10.74 -13.71 25.04
C ALA A 90 11.93 -13.57 26.00
N ASN A 91 11.85 -14.17 27.19
CA ASN A 91 13.00 -14.18 28.09
C ASN A 91 14.10 -15.11 27.56
N TYR A 92 13.71 -16.26 27.02
CA TYR A 92 14.64 -17.24 26.47
C TYR A 92 15.44 -16.75 25.25
N LEU A 93 14.82 -15.96 24.36
CA LEU A 93 15.47 -15.50 23.12
C LEU A 93 16.49 -14.38 23.35
N ASP A 94 16.11 -13.39 24.16
CA ASP A 94 16.88 -12.15 24.26
C ASP A 94 16.81 -11.52 25.65
N GLY A 95 16.30 -12.21 26.67
CA GLY A 95 16.14 -11.68 28.02
C GLY A 95 15.03 -10.62 28.15
N GLY A 96 14.20 -10.46 27.11
CA GLY A 96 13.11 -9.49 27.05
C GLY A 96 13.47 -8.07 26.61
N TYR A 97 14.70 -7.79 26.16
CA TYR A 97 15.09 -6.44 25.70
C TYR A 97 14.35 -6.01 24.43
N LEU A 98 14.27 -6.91 23.44
CA LEU A 98 13.46 -6.75 22.23
C LEU A 98 11.99 -6.59 22.60
N ARG A 99 11.52 -7.29 23.64
CA ARG A 99 10.16 -7.16 24.16
C ARG A 99 9.88 -5.76 24.70
N LEU A 100 10.83 -5.14 25.40
CA LEU A 100 10.73 -3.78 25.91
C LEU A 100 10.66 -2.77 24.77
N ALA A 101 11.64 -2.83 23.87
CA ALA A 101 11.71 -1.96 22.71
C ALA A 101 10.45 -2.09 21.84
N TRP A 102 9.95 -3.32 21.66
CA TRP A 102 8.71 -3.58 20.96
C TRP A 102 7.50 -2.95 21.65
N CYS A 103 7.32 -3.16 22.96
CA CYS A 103 6.17 -2.60 23.68
C CYS A 103 6.16 -1.07 23.65
N VAL A 104 7.31 -0.41 23.78
CA VAL A 104 7.39 1.06 23.73
C VAL A 104 7.08 1.59 22.32
N SER A 105 7.67 0.99 21.28
CA SER A 105 7.42 1.39 19.89
C SER A 105 5.98 1.07 19.44
N TYR A 106 5.44 -0.08 19.83
CA TYR A 106 4.08 -0.48 19.49
C TYR A 106 3.03 0.34 20.24
N LEU A 107 3.25 0.66 21.52
CA LEU A 107 2.37 1.55 22.28
C LEU A 107 2.32 2.95 21.64
N SER A 108 3.48 3.53 21.31
CA SER A 108 3.52 4.86 20.70
C SER A 108 2.82 4.90 19.33
N THR A 109 3.02 3.89 18.49
CA THR A 109 2.33 3.82 17.18
C THR A 109 0.83 3.57 17.31
N MET A 110 0.38 2.77 18.28
CA MET A 110 -1.06 2.59 18.54
C MET A 110 -1.72 3.86 19.11
N LEU A 111 -1.01 4.65 19.91
CA LEU A 111 -1.50 5.96 20.35
C LEU A 111 -1.61 6.94 19.17
N LEU A 112 -0.64 6.94 18.25
CA LEU A 112 -0.72 7.72 17.02
C LEU A 112 -1.90 7.29 16.13
N LEU A 113 -2.16 5.98 16.02
CA LEU A 113 -3.32 5.46 15.30
C LEU A 113 -4.63 5.88 15.98
N ALA A 114 -4.72 5.80 17.31
CA ALA A 114 -5.89 6.25 18.05
C ALA A 114 -6.14 7.75 17.85
N LEU A 115 -5.08 8.56 17.86
CA LEU A 115 -5.17 9.99 17.56
C LEU A 115 -5.64 10.24 16.12
N TYR A 116 -5.09 9.51 15.14
CA TYR A 116 -5.52 9.57 13.74
C TYR A 116 -7.01 9.28 13.62
N LEU A 117 -7.48 8.17 14.21
CA LEU A 117 -8.88 7.77 14.17
C LEU A 117 -9.81 8.78 14.86
N TYR A 118 -9.34 9.42 15.94
CA TYR A 118 -10.08 10.48 16.63
C TYR A 118 -10.25 11.74 15.77
N ILE A 119 -9.22 12.11 14.99
CA ILE A 119 -9.27 13.28 14.12
C ILE A 119 -9.73 12.96 12.69
N SER A 120 -10.11 11.71 12.39
CA SER A 120 -10.50 11.24 11.05
C SER A 120 -11.58 12.09 10.38
N ASP A 121 -12.51 12.66 11.15
CA ASP A 121 -13.55 13.57 10.64
C ASP A 121 -12.95 14.81 9.96
N LYS A 122 -11.74 15.22 10.35
CA LYS A 122 -11.01 16.37 9.80
C LYS A 122 -10.09 15.99 8.63
N ARG A 123 -10.12 14.74 8.15
CA ARG A 123 -9.27 14.21 7.07
C ARG A 123 -7.78 14.45 7.31
N PRO A 124 -7.21 13.83 8.36
CA PRO A 124 -5.78 13.95 8.65
C PRO A 124 -4.91 13.38 7.52
N PRO A 125 -3.62 13.78 7.47
CA PRO A 125 -2.69 13.22 6.52
C PRO A 125 -2.56 11.70 6.66
N VAL A 126 -2.65 10.98 5.54
CA VAL A 126 -2.56 9.50 5.53
C VAL A 126 -1.16 9.00 5.93
N TYR A 127 -0.11 9.82 5.76
CA TYR A 127 1.25 9.46 6.20
C TYR A 127 1.32 9.13 7.70
N LEU A 128 0.42 9.68 8.53
CA LEU A 128 0.39 9.44 9.97
C LEU A 128 0.01 7.99 10.32
N MET A 129 -0.62 7.27 9.40
CA MET A 129 -1.02 5.87 9.59
C MET A 129 0.09 4.88 9.26
N TRP A 130 1.15 5.30 8.54
CA TRP A 130 2.25 4.42 8.12
C TRP A 130 2.98 3.75 9.27
N PRO A 131 3.37 4.46 10.36
CA PRO A 131 4.04 3.81 11.48
C PRO A 131 3.19 2.70 12.12
N ALA A 132 1.88 2.94 12.28
CA ALA A 132 0.96 1.95 12.82
C ALA A 132 0.81 0.75 11.88
N LEU A 133 0.70 0.99 10.57
CA LEU A 133 0.60 -0.06 9.56
C LEU A 133 1.85 -0.95 9.52
N ALA A 134 3.04 -0.34 9.58
CA ALA A 134 4.31 -1.04 9.61
C ALA A 134 4.46 -1.86 10.89
N MET A 135 4.21 -1.26 12.06
CA MET A 135 4.33 -1.96 13.35
C MET A 135 3.32 -3.10 13.48
N GLN A 136 2.07 -2.90 13.08
CA GLN A 136 1.03 -3.93 13.11
C GLN A 136 1.34 -5.09 12.16
N SER A 137 1.85 -4.80 10.96
CA SER A 137 2.26 -5.82 9.98
C SER A 137 3.44 -6.64 10.52
N THR A 138 4.46 -5.97 11.07
CA THR A 138 5.61 -6.67 11.67
C THR A 138 5.21 -7.49 12.89
N TYR A 139 4.24 -7.03 13.69
CA TYR A 139 3.70 -7.84 14.81
C TYR A 139 3.10 -9.16 14.32
N SER A 140 2.24 -9.10 13.30
CA SER A 140 1.57 -10.27 12.73
C SER A 140 2.57 -11.23 12.08
N ILE A 141 3.57 -10.69 11.37
CA ILE A 141 4.67 -11.48 10.79
C ILE A 141 5.50 -12.14 11.90
N GLY A 142 5.81 -11.42 12.98
CA GLY A 142 6.53 -11.98 14.13
C GLY A 142 5.80 -13.17 14.74
N LEU A 143 4.51 -13.04 15.00
CA LEU A 143 3.67 -14.15 15.49
C LEU A 143 3.59 -15.32 14.51
N LEU A 144 3.57 -15.05 13.20
CA LEU A 144 3.61 -16.09 12.17
C LEU A 144 4.95 -16.83 12.17
N ILE A 145 6.07 -16.12 12.24
CA ILE A 145 7.41 -16.72 12.30
C ILE A 145 7.53 -17.61 13.55
N LEU A 146 7.06 -17.13 14.71
CA LEU A 146 7.02 -17.93 15.94
C LEU A 146 6.19 -19.20 15.74
N THR A 147 5.01 -19.07 15.13
CA THR A 147 4.14 -20.22 14.81
C THR A 147 4.84 -21.22 13.89
N LEU A 148 5.49 -20.76 12.82
CA LEU A 148 6.22 -21.60 11.88
C LEU A 148 7.41 -22.30 12.54
N SER A 149 8.12 -21.60 13.43
CA SER A 149 9.22 -22.19 14.20
C SER A 149 8.75 -23.29 15.17
N ALA A 150 7.55 -23.12 15.75
CA ALA A 150 6.95 -24.07 16.66
C ALA A 150 6.23 -25.22 15.94
N LEU A 151 5.85 -25.04 14.67
CA LEU A 151 4.99 -25.95 13.92
C LEU A 151 5.45 -27.42 13.93
N PRO A 152 6.74 -27.76 13.74
CA PRO A 152 7.16 -29.17 13.74
C PRO A 152 6.93 -29.86 15.09
N LYS A 153 7.19 -29.15 16.19
CA LYS A 153 6.99 -29.67 17.55
C LYS A 153 5.51 -29.67 17.93
N LEU A 154 4.78 -28.64 17.52
CA LEU A 154 3.34 -28.54 17.70
C LEU A 154 2.62 -29.73 17.04
N LEU A 155 2.95 -30.04 15.79
CA LEU A 155 2.37 -31.17 15.06
C LEU A 155 2.64 -32.50 15.77
N ARG A 156 3.89 -32.75 16.19
CA ARG A 156 4.24 -33.96 16.94
C ARG A 156 3.43 -34.07 18.24
N TYR A 157 3.28 -32.96 18.97
CA TYR A 157 2.55 -32.94 20.22
C TYR A 157 1.05 -33.20 20.02
N VAL A 158 0.45 -32.60 18.98
CA VAL A 158 -0.97 -32.79 18.63
C VAL A 158 -1.27 -34.24 18.20
N PHE A 159 -0.36 -34.88 17.45
CA PHE A 159 -0.58 -36.26 16.99
C PHE A 159 -0.32 -37.34 18.05
N VAL A 160 0.59 -37.08 19.00
CA VAL A 160 1.03 -38.09 19.96
C VAL A 160 0.39 -37.92 21.33
N ASN A 161 0.34 -36.69 21.87
CA ASN A 161 -0.01 -36.41 23.26
C ASN A 161 -0.98 -35.22 23.36
N ILE A 162 -2.22 -35.42 22.93
CA ILE A 162 -3.24 -34.37 23.01
C ILE A 162 -3.81 -34.28 24.44
N ASP A 163 -3.36 -33.28 25.19
CA ASP A 163 -3.89 -32.95 26.53
C ASP A 163 -4.87 -31.75 26.44
N ARG A 164 -5.91 -31.75 27.28
CA ARG A 164 -6.89 -30.65 27.36
C ARG A 164 -6.22 -29.31 27.67
N THR A 165 -5.20 -29.32 28.53
CA THR A 165 -4.44 -28.11 28.88
C THR A 165 -3.72 -27.54 27.66
N VAL A 166 -3.09 -28.40 26.86
CA VAL A 166 -2.37 -27.97 25.65
C VAL A 166 -3.34 -27.48 24.58
N ILE A 167 -4.51 -28.12 24.43
CA ILE A 167 -5.57 -27.62 23.54
C ILE A 167 -6.00 -26.21 23.94
N LEU A 168 -6.22 -25.94 25.23
CA LEU A 168 -6.57 -24.62 25.73
C LEU A 168 -5.48 -23.58 25.41
N LEU A 169 -4.22 -23.88 25.73
CA LEU A 169 -3.08 -23.00 25.47
C LEU A 169 -2.91 -22.71 23.97
N LEU A 170 -3.05 -23.74 23.13
CA LEU A 170 -3.01 -23.61 21.68
C LEU A 170 -4.18 -22.77 21.15
N THR A 171 -5.36 -22.91 21.72
CA THR A 171 -6.55 -22.12 21.33
C THR A 171 -6.33 -20.64 21.66
N ILE A 172 -5.81 -20.34 22.85
CA ILE A 172 -5.49 -18.97 23.25
C ILE A 172 -4.44 -18.37 22.30
N PHE A 173 -3.32 -19.06 22.08
CA PHE A 173 -2.27 -18.61 21.17
C PHE A 173 -2.78 -18.39 19.73
N SER A 174 -3.55 -19.36 19.20
CA SER A 174 -4.10 -19.29 17.85
C SER A 174 -5.15 -18.17 17.72
N SER A 175 -5.95 -17.93 18.76
CA SER A 175 -6.92 -16.83 18.77
C SER A 175 -6.23 -15.46 18.76
N GLY A 176 -5.14 -15.30 19.51
CA GLY A 176 -4.33 -14.08 19.52
C GLY A 176 -3.71 -13.81 18.15
N ILE A 177 -3.17 -14.84 17.50
CA ILE A 177 -2.67 -14.74 16.11
C ILE A 177 -3.79 -14.30 15.18
N LEU A 178 -4.93 -14.99 15.20
CA LEU A 178 -6.04 -14.73 14.29
C LEU A 178 -6.57 -13.30 14.45
N ILE A 179 -6.77 -12.83 15.68
CA ILE A 179 -7.24 -11.46 15.95
C ILE A 179 -6.25 -10.42 15.40
N ASN A 180 -4.95 -10.63 15.58
CA ASN A 180 -3.93 -9.72 15.07
C ASN A 180 -3.85 -9.71 13.54
N PHE A 181 -4.00 -10.87 12.90
CA PHE A 181 -4.08 -10.97 11.43
C PHE A 181 -5.32 -10.27 10.88
N ILE A 182 -6.48 -10.45 11.53
CA ILE A 182 -7.73 -9.75 11.16
C ILE A 182 -7.54 -8.25 11.31
N PHE A 183 -6.95 -7.78 12.42
CA PHE A 183 -6.68 -6.37 12.63
C PHE A 183 -5.79 -5.80 11.53
N THR A 184 -4.67 -6.46 11.23
CA THR A 184 -3.76 -6.07 10.14
C THR A 184 -4.48 -5.97 8.80
N TYR A 185 -5.30 -6.97 8.47
CA TYR A 185 -6.05 -7.00 7.23
C TYR A 185 -7.04 -5.83 7.11
N ILE A 186 -7.83 -5.57 8.15
CA ILE A 186 -8.80 -4.46 8.18
C ILE A 186 -8.07 -3.11 8.14
N LEU A 187 -6.96 -2.97 8.86
CA LEU A 187 -6.16 -1.75 8.88
C LEU A 187 -5.59 -1.43 7.48
N TRP A 188 -5.14 -2.42 6.73
CA TRP A 188 -4.72 -2.26 5.34
C TRP A 188 -5.87 -1.85 4.42
N HIS A 189 -7.06 -2.45 4.56
CA HIS A 189 -8.23 -2.03 3.77
C HIS A 189 -8.63 -0.58 4.07
N TYR A 190 -8.62 -0.20 5.35
CA TYR A 190 -8.91 1.16 5.77
C TYR A 190 -7.86 2.17 5.26
N PHE A 191 -6.59 1.76 5.17
CA PHE A 191 -5.52 2.56 4.56
C PHE A 191 -5.80 2.86 3.10
N TRP A 192 -6.04 1.83 2.29
CA TRP A 192 -6.30 2.00 0.86
C TRP A 192 -7.56 2.83 0.60
N PHE A 193 -8.60 2.64 1.41
CA PHE A 193 -9.80 3.46 1.34
C PHE A 193 -9.52 4.94 1.63
N SER A 194 -8.72 5.22 2.66
CA SER A 194 -8.36 6.59 3.05
C SER A 194 -7.53 7.29 1.96
N GLU A 195 -6.55 6.59 1.38
CA GLU A 195 -5.77 7.07 0.23
C GLU A 195 -6.65 7.36 -1.00
N ALA A 196 -7.52 6.42 -1.37
CA ALA A 196 -8.41 6.59 -2.52
C ALA A 196 -9.36 7.78 -2.34
N THR A 197 -9.88 7.98 -1.14
CA THR A 197 -10.78 9.10 -0.81
C THR A 197 -10.05 10.45 -0.90
N LEU A 198 -8.79 10.49 -0.46
CA LEU A 198 -7.95 11.68 -0.54
C LEU A 198 -7.61 12.02 -1.99
N ALA A 199 -7.19 11.02 -2.77
CA ALA A 199 -6.89 11.17 -4.20
C ALA A 199 -8.07 11.75 -4.98
N GLN A 200 -9.27 11.20 -4.78
CA GLN A 200 -10.50 11.71 -5.40
C GLN A 200 -10.83 13.14 -5.00
N SER A 201 -10.57 13.52 -3.75
CA SER A 201 -10.80 14.88 -3.26
C SER A 201 -9.83 15.88 -3.91
N CYS A 202 -8.57 15.52 -4.09
CA CYS A 202 -7.59 16.32 -4.81
C CYS A 202 -7.99 16.54 -6.28
N THR A 203 -8.41 15.49 -7.00
CA THR A 203 -8.85 15.61 -8.39
C THR A 203 -10.06 16.56 -8.53
N LYS A 204 -11.05 16.47 -7.63
CA LYS A 204 -12.21 17.37 -7.65
C LYS A 204 -11.83 18.84 -7.44
N ASN A 205 -10.90 19.11 -6.52
CA ASN A 205 -10.44 20.47 -6.21
C ASN A 205 -9.58 21.07 -7.33
N LEU A 206 -8.80 20.25 -8.03
CA LEU A 206 -8.05 20.66 -9.24
C LEU A 206 -9.00 21.10 -10.36
N ASN A 207 -10.07 20.35 -10.60
CA ASN A 207 -11.05 20.66 -11.65
C ASN A 207 -11.92 21.90 -11.33
N THR A 208 -11.93 22.36 -10.09
CA THR A 208 -12.68 23.55 -9.64
C THR A 208 -11.83 24.84 -9.55
N ASN A 209 -10.59 24.84 -10.08
CA ASN A 209 -9.72 26.01 -10.26
C ASN A 209 -9.38 26.83 -9.00
N ASN A 210 -9.55 26.30 -7.78
CA ASN A 210 -9.48 27.12 -6.56
C ASN A 210 -8.38 26.74 -5.55
N VAL A 211 -7.33 26.01 -5.94
CA VAL A 211 -6.24 25.68 -5.01
C VAL A 211 -4.87 25.67 -5.71
N ASN A 212 -3.87 26.26 -5.05
CA ASN A 212 -2.45 26.15 -5.44
C ASN A 212 -2.01 24.68 -5.40
N THR A 213 -1.45 24.20 -6.50
CA THR A 213 -1.00 22.80 -6.76
C THR A 213 -0.02 22.24 -5.72
N SER A 214 0.62 23.09 -4.91
CA SER A 214 1.55 22.70 -3.84
C SER A 214 0.90 21.89 -2.71
N ASP A 215 -0.39 22.12 -2.42
CA ASP A 215 -1.06 21.49 -1.28
C ASP A 215 -1.54 20.06 -1.58
N CYS A 216 -1.72 19.68 -2.85
CA CYS A 216 -1.98 18.28 -3.23
C CYS A 216 -0.68 17.48 -3.47
N LEU A 217 0.42 18.14 -3.82
CA LEU A 217 1.72 17.51 -4.07
C LEU A 217 2.32 16.84 -2.82
N LEU A 218 2.07 17.41 -1.64
CA LEU A 218 2.56 16.85 -0.38
C LEU A 218 1.75 15.62 0.07
N PHE A 219 0.54 15.45 -0.46
CA PHE A 219 -0.44 14.47 0.02
C PHE A 219 -0.67 13.30 -0.95
N CYS A 220 -0.29 13.42 -2.23
CA CYS A 220 -0.35 12.33 -3.19
C CYS A 220 0.55 12.62 -4.43
N PRO A 221 1.83 12.22 -4.42
CA PRO A 221 2.73 12.45 -5.56
C PRO A 221 2.29 11.71 -6.85
N GLU A 222 1.51 10.63 -6.73
CA GLU A 222 0.99 9.86 -7.88
C GLU A 222 -0.27 10.48 -8.52
N CYS A 223 -0.96 11.38 -7.82
CA CYS A 223 -2.16 12.05 -8.33
C CYS A 223 -1.87 13.10 -9.43
N LEU A 224 -0.59 13.37 -9.71
CA LEU A 224 -0.12 14.37 -10.67
C LEU A 224 0.42 13.80 -11.98
N LEU A 225 0.31 12.50 -12.22
CA LEU A 225 0.43 12.00 -13.59
C LEU A 225 -0.81 12.48 -14.34
N PRO A 226 -0.67 13.41 -15.31
CA PRO A 226 -1.81 13.99 -15.98
C PRO A 226 -2.56 12.86 -16.71
N ASN A 227 -3.78 12.59 -16.26
CA ASN A 227 -4.77 11.98 -17.12
C ASN A 227 -4.96 12.94 -18.30
N ALA A 228 -4.46 12.57 -19.48
CA ALA A 228 -4.51 13.35 -20.71
C ALA A 228 -5.94 13.40 -21.28
N LYS A 229 -6.94 13.81 -20.48
CA LYS A 229 -8.35 13.91 -20.87
C LYS A 229 -8.94 15.31 -20.70
N GLU A 230 -8.18 16.32 -20.28
CA GLU A 230 -8.71 17.67 -20.00
C GLU A 230 -8.04 18.79 -20.83
N THR A 231 -7.78 18.53 -22.12
CA THR A 231 -7.35 19.59 -23.09
C THR A 231 -8.40 19.92 -24.15
N ASP A 232 -9.55 19.24 -24.17
CA ASP A 232 -10.54 19.41 -25.26
C ASP A 232 -11.63 20.45 -24.98
N HIS A 233 -11.81 20.92 -23.74
CA HIS A 233 -12.85 21.90 -23.43
C HIS A 233 -12.43 23.37 -23.51
N MET A 234 -11.11 23.69 -23.44
CA MET A 234 -10.65 25.09 -23.46
C MET A 234 -10.41 25.65 -24.88
N ASN A 235 -10.28 24.80 -25.89
CA ASN A 235 -10.04 25.22 -27.29
C ASN A 235 -11.32 25.58 -28.07
N THR A 236 -12.50 25.35 -27.50
CA THR A 236 -13.79 25.60 -28.18
C THR A 236 -14.36 26.99 -27.86
N ALA A 237 -14.00 27.58 -26.71
CA ALA A 237 -14.45 28.92 -26.31
C ALA A 237 -13.65 30.06 -27.00
N VAL A 238 -12.35 29.86 -27.22
CA VAL A 238 -11.49 30.88 -27.88
C VAL A 238 -11.74 30.93 -29.40
N ARG A 239 -12.19 29.82 -30.02
CA ARG A 239 -12.45 29.76 -31.47
C ARG A 239 -13.76 30.42 -31.90
N LYS A 240 -14.68 30.70 -30.97
CA LYS A 240 -15.95 31.40 -31.26
C LYS A 240 -15.89 32.93 -31.15
N ARG A 241 -14.83 33.50 -30.55
CA ARG A 241 -14.69 34.96 -30.42
C ARG A 241 -13.95 35.64 -31.58
N ASN A 242 -13.14 34.90 -32.35
CA ASN A 242 -12.29 35.48 -33.41
C ASN A 242 -12.88 35.35 -34.83
N ARG A 243 -14.21 35.21 -34.98
CA ARG A 243 -14.85 35.05 -36.30
C ARG A 243 -15.84 36.15 -36.70
N THR A 244 -15.93 37.23 -35.94
CA THR A 244 -16.65 38.45 -36.31
C THR A 244 -15.70 39.65 -36.16
N SER A 245 -15.67 40.50 -37.19
CA SER A 245 -14.75 41.65 -37.42
C SER A 245 -13.44 41.24 -38.11
N ALA A 246 -13.38 41.07 -39.44
CA ALA A 246 -13.43 42.08 -40.50
C ALA A 246 -12.26 43.10 -40.48
N THR A 247 -11.46 43.04 -41.55
CA THR A 247 -10.90 44.15 -42.35
C THR A 247 -9.88 45.14 -41.75
N GLY A 248 -8.72 45.27 -42.41
CA GLY A 248 -8.06 46.57 -42.63
C GLY A 248 -6.57 46.70 -42.27
N ALA A 249 -5.74 46.80 -43.31
CA ALA A 249 -4.59 47.70 -43.52
C ALA A 249 -3.31 47.70 -42.63
N SER A 250 -2.20 47.45 -43.34
CA SER A 250 -0.91 48.17 -43.42
C SER A 250 0.05 48.39 -42.22
N SER A 251 1.24 47.79 -42.39
CA SER A 251 2.60 48.39 -42.37
C SER A 251 3.29 48.91 -41.09
N THR A 252 4.63 48.76 -41.14
CA THR A 252 5.71 49.36 -40.34
C THR A 252 6.04 48.63 -39.02
N SER A 253 7.07 47.76 -39.01
CA SER A 253 8.51 48.05 -38.79
C SER A 253 8.81 48.57 -37.38
N ASP A 254 9.44 47.75 -36.53
CA ASP A 254 10.86 47.98 -36.24
C ASP A 254 11.52 46.83 -35.47
N SER A 255 12.84 46.79 -35.61
CA SER A 255 13.75 45.67 -35.36
C SER A 255 14.60 45.90 -34.10
N ARG A 256 15.17 44.80 -33.55
CA ARG A 256 16.45 44.62 -32.79
C ARG A 256 16.23 43.72 -31.56
N GLY A 257 17.02 42.68 -31.25
CA GLY A 257 18.24 42.06 -31.82
C GLY A 257 18.20 40.53 -31.61
N ILE A 258 18.86 39.70 -32.44
CA ILE A 258 20.30 39.31 -32.41
C ILE A 258 20.67 38.65 -31.06
N ASP A 259 21.27 37.45 -30.93
CA ASP A 259 21.54 36.27 -31.77
C ASP A 259 22.11 35.17 -30.81
N GLU A 260 22.25 33.94 -31.33
CA GLU A 260 23.06 32.78 -30.86
C GLU A 260 22.42 31.85 -29.78
N ALA A 261 22.09 30.56 -30.05
CA ALA A 261 22.93 29.41 -30.42
C ALA A 261 24.01 29.09 -29.35
N SER A 262 24.29 27.89 -28.87
CA SER A 262 23.75 26.54 -29.02
C SER A 262 24.56 25.60 -28.07
N THR A 263 23.91 24.54 -27.56
CA THR A 263 24.45 23.17 -27.30
C THR A 263 25.39 22.78 -26.12
N PHE A 264 25.08 21.57 -25.60
CA PHE A 264 25.87 20.58 -24.81
C PHE A 264 26.11 20.88 -23.31
N GLN A 265 26.09 19.94 -22.34
CA GLN A 265 25.63 18.55 -22.14
C GLN A 265 25.96 18.21 -20.67
N SER A 266 25.21 17.31 -20.01
CA SER A 266 25.63 16.33 -18.95
C SER A 266 24.41 15.95 -18.08
N THR A 267 23.63 14.92 -18.40
CA THR A 267 23.70 13.53 -17.89
C THR A 267 23.55 13.34 -16.37
N SER A 268 22.40 12.81 -15.95
CA SER A 268 22.34 11.71 -14.97
C SER A 268 21.07 10.84 -15.18
N THR A 269 21.29 9.76 -15.92
CA THR A 269 20.62 8.45 -15.92
C THR A 269 19.71 8.10 -14.71
N SER A 270 18.50 7.61 -14.97
CA SER A 270 17.85 6.59 -14.12
C SER A 270 17.56 5.35 -14.96
N ARG A 271 18.11 4.24 -14.49
CA ARG A 271 18.18 2.91 -15.09
C ARG A 271 17.19 2.04 -14.30
N TYR A 272 15.99 1.78 -14.81
CA TYR A 272 15.10 0.76 -14.23
C TYR A 272 15.12 -0.50 -15.10
N HIS A 273 15.87 -1.49 -14.62
CA HIS A 273 15.81 -2.88 -15.04
C HIS A 273 14.66 -3.58 -14.29
N GLY A 274 13.68 -4.09 -15.05
CA GLY A 274 13.19 -5.48 -15.01
C GLY A 274 12.55 -6.09 -13.75
N ARG A 275 11.43 -6.78 -14.03
CA ARG A 275 10.67 -7.80 -13.24
C ARG A 275 9.64 -7.21 -12.27
N ASN A 276 8.35 -7.56 -12.31
CA ASN A 276 7.77 -8.89 -12.54
C ASN A 276 6.40 -8.84 -13.26
N ARG A 277 6.19 -9.88 -14.08
CA ARG A 277 4.90 -10.31 -14.62
C ARG A 277 3.92 -10.61 -13.49
N ILE A 278 2.80 -9.88 -13.45
CA ILE A 278 1.52 -10.42 -13.01
C ILE A 278 0.66 -10.53 -14.27
N LYS A 279 0.25 -11.76 -14.61
CA LYS A 279 -0.61 -12.05 -15.76
C LYS A 279 -2.02 -11.52 -15.48
N HIS A 280 -2.22 -10.22 -15.65
CA HIS A 280 -3.54 -9.76 -16.07
C HIS A 280 -3.64 -10.07 -17.56
N GLN A 281 -4.71 -10.76 -17.95
CA GLN A 281 -5.07 -10.99 -19.34
C GLN A 281 -5.53 -9.64 -19.92
N TYR A 282 -4.55 -8.75 -20.14
CA TYR A 282 -4.73 -7.44 -20.75
C TYR A 282 -5.13 -7.70 -22.20
N VAL A 283 -6.38 -7.42 -22.51
CA VAL A 283 -6.81 -7.25 -23.90
C VAL A 283 -6.00 -6.07 -24.43
N PRO A 284 -5.13 -6.25 -25.45
CA PRO A 284 -4.33 -5.15 -25.94
C PRO A 284 -5.27 -4.16 -26.63
N ALA A 285 -5.31 -2.92 -26.14
CA ALA A 285 -6.04 -1.81 -26.76
C ALA A 285 -5.08 -0.97 -27.59
N CYS A 286 -5.60 -0.30 -28.63
CA CYS A 286 -4.80 0.60 -29.45
C CYS A 286 -4.35 1.82 -28.64
N CYS A 287 -3.04 2.12 -28.60
CA CYS A 287 -2.50 3.28 -27.87
C CYS A 287 -2.86 4.66 -28.47
N ALA A 288 -3.64 4.70 -29.56
CA ALA A 288 -4.10 5.93 -30.21
C ALA A 288 -5.62 6.13 -30.16
N CYS A 289 -6.41 5.07 -30.31
CA CYS A 289 -7.88 5.16 -30.30
C CYS A 289 -8.54 4.46 -29.10
N GLU A 290 -7.76 3.82 -28.22
CA GLU A 290 -8.23 3.05 -27.06
C GLU A 290 -9.19 1.88 -27.39
N ASP A 291 -9.42 1.57 -28.68
CA ASP A 291 -10.26 0.45 -29.10
C ASP A 291 -9.62 -0.91 -28.81
N ASP A 292 -10.46 -1.86 -28.36
CA ASP A 292 -10.09 -3.26 -28.13
C ASP A 292 -9.59 -3.91 -29.43
N LEU A 293 -8.33 -4.35 -29.49
CA LEU A 293 -7.74 -4.96 -30.68
C LEU A 293 -8.27 -6.40 -30.95
N ILE A 294 -9.16 -6.91 -30.10
CA ILE A 294 -9.75 -8.27 -30.18
C ILE A 294 -11.22 -8.27 -30.68
N LYS A 295 -11.89 -7.12 -30.79
CA LYS A 295 -13.28 -7.09 -31.32
C LYS A 295 -13.33 -7.58 -32.77
N GLU A 296 -14.29 -8.46 -33.03
CA GLU A 296 -14.41 -9.26 -34.26
C GLU A 296 -14.28 -8.42 -35.54
N GLY A 297 -13.21 -8.64 -36.30
CA GLY A 297 -12.95 -7.99 -37.59
C GLY A 297 -11.48 -7.60 -37.83
N MET A 298 -10.64 -7.53 -36.79
CA MET A 298 -9.23 -7.11 -36.89
C MET A 298 -8.19 -8.22 -36.64
N LYS A 299 -8.56 -9.49 -36.86
CA LYS A 299 -7.59 -10.61 -36.86
C LYS A 299 -6.44 -10.31 -37.83
N GLY A 300 -5.26 -9.96 -37.29
CA GLY A 300 -4.00 -9.87 -38.02
C GLY A 300 -3.49 -8.49 -38.46
N ARG A 301 -4.02 -7.37 -37.94
CA ARG A 301 -3.56 -6.02 -38.36
C ARG A 301 -3.27 -5.07 -37.20
N CYS A 302 -2.43 -5.51 -36.26
CA CYS A 302 -1.87 -4.68 -35.20
C CYS A 302 -0.37 -4.50 -35.43
N MET A 303 0.14 -3.28 -35.26
CA MET A 303 1.55 -2.96 -35.46
C MET A 303 2.15 -2.39 -34.19
N SER A 304 3.34 -2.87 -33.81
CA SER A 304 4.09 -2.34 -32.67
C SER A 304 5.32 -1.57 -33.14
N VAL A 305 5.64 -0.48 -32.46
CA VAL A 305 6.90 0.23 -32.66
C VAL A 305 7.94 -0.36 -31.72
N LEU A 306 8.91 -1.12 -32.24
CA LEU A 306 9.91 -1.87 -31.46
C LEU A 306 10.67 -1.00 -30.44
N ARG A 307 10.88 0.28 -30.77
CA ARG A 307 11.66 1.20 -29.94
C ARG A 307 10.93 1.65 -28.66
N CYS A 308 9.60 1.65 -28.65
CA CYS A 308 8.82 2.10 -27.50
C CYS A 308 7.75 1.10 -27.02
N GLY A 309 7.54 0.00 -27.75
CA GLY A 309 6.61 -1.06 -27.37
C GLY A 309 5.13 -0.70 -27.53
N HIS A 310 4.78 0.52 -27.94
CA HIS A 310 3.38 0.92 -28.17
C HIS A 310 2.78 0.18 -29.36
N VAL A 311 1.54 -0.28 -29.18
CA VAL A 311 0.79 -1.08 -30.15
C VAL A 311 -0.35 -0.25 -30.70
N PHE A 312 -0.48 -0.25 -32.03
CA PHE A 312 -1.47 0.54 -32.75
C PHE A 312 -2.29 -0.34 -33.68
N CYS A 313 -3.55 0.06 -33.86
CA CYS A 313 -4.40 -0.42 -34.93
C CYS A 313 -3.80 0.00 -36.29
N TYR A 314 -3.97 -0.82 -37.33
CA TYR A 314 -3.46 -0.49 -38.67
C TYR A 314 -3.96 0.88 -39.16
N ALA A 315 -5.26 1.17 -39.03
CA ALA A 315 -5.83 2.46 -39.43
C ALA A 315 -5.18 3.68 -38.73
N CYS A 316 -4.72 3.48 -37.49
CA CYS A 316 -4.12 4.51 -36.64
C CYS A 316 -2.66 4.80 -37.02
N ILE A 317 -1.92 3.78 -37.46
CA ILE A 317 -0.48 3.92 -37.77
C ILE A 317 -0.20 4.18 -39.25
N THR A 318 -1.07 3.75 -40.17
CA THR A 318 -0.89 3.95 -41.61
C THR A 318 -0.70 5.42 -42.02
N PRO A 319 -1.46 6.40 -41.50
CA PRO A 319 -1.26 7.82 -41.84
C PRO A 319 0.13 8.33 -41.43
N VAL A 320 0.64 7.86 -40.29
CA VAL A 320 1.98 8.20 -39.79
C VAL A 320 3.07 7.58 -40.67
N LEU A 321 2.85 6.34 -41.13
CA LEU A 321 3.76 5.64 -42.03
C LEU A 321 3.81 6.24 -43.45
N GLN A 322 2.68 6.78 -43.93
CA GLN A 322 2.55 7.41 -45.25
C GLN A 322 2.98 8.88 -45.28
N SER A 323 3.16 9.52 -44.11
CA SER A 323 3.65 10.89 -44.03
C SER A 323 5.07 11.03 -44.60
N LYS A 324 5.28 12.06 -45.45
CA LYS A 324 6.61 12.45 -45.97
C LYS A 324 7.50 13.12 -44.92
N ARG A 325 6.96 13.43 -43.73
CA ARG A 325 7.70 14.03 -42.61
C ARG A 325 8.37 12.96 -41.75
N LYS A 326 9.28 13.39 -40.88
CA LYS A 326 9.89 12.55 -39.84
C LYS A 326 8.78 11.84 -39.04
N LYS A 327 8.92 10.52 -38.86
CA LYS A 327 7.90 9.65 -38.25
C LYS A 327 8.09 9.60 -36.74
N PHE A 328 7.03 9.95 -36.00
CA PHE A 328 7.03 9.99 -34.55
C PHE A 328 5.91 9.12 -34.01
N CYS A 329 6.19 8.42 -32.91
CA CYS A 329 5.19 7.60 -32.22
C CYS A 329 4.07 8.52 -31.70
N PRO A 330 2.78 8.24 -31.99
CA PRO A 330 1.67 9.08 -31.53
C PRO A 330 1.59 9.24 -30.01
N THR A 331 2.01 8.21 -29.26
CA THR A 331 1.87 8.18 -27.79
C THR A 331 3.06 8.82 -27.07
N CYS A 332 4.29 8.53 -27.49
CA CYS A 332 5.50 9.01 -26.78
C CYS A 332 6.36 9.98 -27.59
N ASN A 333 5.92 10.36 -28.79
CA ASN A 333 6.61 11.28 -29.70
C ASN A 333 8.08 10.90 -30.01
N ILE A 334 8.45 9.63 -29.81
CA ILE A 334 9.77 9.12 -30.15
C ILE A 334 9.88 8.94 -31.67
N ARG A 335 10.97 9.43 -32.27
CA ARG A 335 11.25 9.18 -33.69
C ARG A 335 11.53 7.69 -33.92
N PHE A 336 10.82 7.10 -34.89
CA PHE A 336 11.03 5.73 -35.31
C PHE A 336 11.24 5.64 -36.82
N PHE A 337 11.91 4.56 -37.26
CA PHE A 337 12.08 4.26 -38.68
C PHE A 337 11.00 3.26 -39.12
N PRO A 338 10.52 3.31 -40.38
CA PRO A 338 9.48 2.39 -40.83
C PRO A 338 9.90 0.91 -40.75
N SER A 339 11.21 0.61 -40.81
CA SER A 339 11.77 -0.73 -40.58
C SER A 339 11.69 -1.23 -39.13
N THR A 340 11.35 -0.36 -38.18
CA THR A 340 11.24 -0.68 -36.74
C THR A 340 9.79 -0.91 -36.29
N VAL A 341 8.87 -1.08 -37.26
CA VAL A 341 7.47 -1.40 -37.00
C VAL A 341 7.21 -2.85 -37.38
N THR A 342 6.73 -3.65 -36.44
CA THR A 342 6.47 -5.09 -36.62
C THR A 342 5.00 -5.43 -36.42
N ASN A 343 4.52 -6.42 -37.17
CA ASN A 343 3.18 -6.96 -36.94
C ASN A 343 3.16 -7.76 -35.63
N VAL A 344 2.18 -7.45 -34.78
CA VAL A 344 1.90 -8.23 -33.57
C VAL A 344 0.97 -9.36 -33.98
N LYS A 345 1.47 -10.60 -33.96
CA LYS A 345 0.60 -11.79 -34.03
C LYS A 345 -0.13 -11.91 -32.69
N PRO A 346 -1.43 -12.26 -32.68
CA PRO A 346 -2.20 -12.45 -31.46
C PRO A 346 -1.57 -13.51 -30.54
#